data_AF-A0AAD4IKI7-F1
#
_entry.id   AF-A0AAD4IKI7-F1
#
_cell.length_a   1.000
_cell.length_b   1.000
_cell.length_c   1.000
_cell.angle_alpha   90.00
_cell.angle_beta   90.00
_cell.angle_gamma   90.00
#
_symmetry.space_group_name_H-M   'P 1'
#
loop_
_entity.id
_entity.type
_entity.pdbx_description
1 polymer ?
#
loop_
_entity_poly.entity_id
_entity_poly.type
_entity_poly.pdbx_seq_one_letter_code
_entity_poly.pdbx_strand_id
1 'polypeptide(L)'
;MPAAPSQFPSSSSSAPAPHNPKSSAPYFLHPQPRPPQRPTHRHETATATPAPPTWTAWERLAATRSPTNAARRITRTAEDASRSTTAHATMDTRRRPEYNLEIFADPACVKDVVKAILHTIFFHRYFTSISPLTRDLLDLTLPAIDDVDLETLIEQKTFALVRAIDSTHQPRGRGQIVVQFFEKKRKKTSYFFSKADEDVCWEQWTLDVTLAQPRTETDVLKVRRAMTKSLEKAAYKIIAIVNREKDHIPPITTTDANPFPYQIVVNPKSVNENDWRPRIGLF
;
A
#
# COMPACT_ATOMS: atom_id res chain seq x y z
N MET A 1 -74.83 -9.15 -27.90
CA MET A 1 -73.70 -8.29 -28.28
C MET A 1 -72.44 -9.14 -28.21
N PRO A 2 -71.96 -9.72 -29.32
CA PRO A 2 -70.95 -10.77 -29.31
C PRO A 2 -69.53 -10.23 -29.46
N ALA A 3 -68.59 -10.99 -28.87
CA ALA A 3 -67.16 -10.85 -29.04
C ALA A 3 -66.72 -11.34 -30.43
N ALA A 4 -65.72 -10.65 -31.01
CA ALA A 4 -65.05 -11.05 -32.24
C ALA A 4 -63.61 -11.49 -31.93
N PRO A 5 -63.18 -12.68 -32.38
CA PRO A 5 -61.77 -13.01 -32.55
C PRO A 5 -61.40 -12.97 -34.03
N SER A 6 -60.23 -12.42 -34.34
CA SER A 6 -59.66 -12.41 -35.70
C SER A 6 -58.57 -13.47 -35.83
N GLN A 7 -58.81 -14.40 -36.76
CA GLN A 7 -57.87 -15.44 -37.19
C GLN A 7 -56.93 -14.93 -38.31
N PHE A 8 -55.79 -15.63 -38.41
CA PHE A 8 -54.68 -15.58 -39.37
C PHE A 8 -55.07 -15.67 -40.87
N PRO A 9 -54.14 -15.47 -41.84
CA PRO A 9 -53.32 -16.60 -42.31
C PRO A 9 -51.84 -16.31 -42.64
N SER A 10 -51.11 -17.41 -42.62
CA SER A 10 -49.71 -17.68 -42.95
C SER A 10 -49.30 -17.39 -44.40
N SER A 11 -48.00 -17.19 -44.63
CA SER A 11 -47.34 -17.66 -45.85
C SER A 11 -45.86 -17.98 -45.61
N SER A 12 -45.53 -19.20 -45.97
CA SER A 12 -44.25 -19.90 -45.99
C SER A 12 -43.27 -19.37 -47.04
N SER A 13 -41.97 -19.47 -46.79
CA SER A 13 -41.02 -19.82 -47.86
C SER A 13 -39.74 -20.45 -47.29
N SER A 14 -39.29 -21.46 -48.01
CA SER A 14 -38.32 -22.48 -47.64
C SER A 14 -36.87 -22.07 -47.92
N ALA A 15 -35.95 -22.66 -47.16
CA ALA A 15 -34.51 -22.65 -47.42
C ALA A 15 -34.13 -23.42 -48.69
N PRO A 16 -32.90 -23.20 -49.20
CA PRO A 16 -32.01 -24.36 -49.34
C PRO A 16 -30.57 -24.12 -48.83
N ALA A 17 -29.94 -25.23 -48.48
CA ALA A 17 -28.62 -25.40 -47.87
C ALA A 17 -27.43 -25.08 -48.79
N PRO A 18 -26.23 -24.80 -48.25
CA PRO A 18 -25.00 -24.88 -49.01
C PRO A 18 -24.47 -26.33 -49.05
N HIS A 19 -24.27 -26.82 -50.27
CA HIS A 19 -23.57 -28.06 -50.59
C HIS A 19 -22.09 -27.99 -50.19
N ASN A 20 -21.59 -29.12 -49.67
CA ASN A 20 -20.17 -29.42 -49.51
C ASN A 20 -19.87 -30.69 -50.33
N PRO A 21 -18.85 -30.68 -51.21
CA PRO A 21 -18.19 -31.90 -51.62
C PRO A 21 -16.74 -31.93 -51.15
N LYS A 22 -16.45 -32.96 -50.34
CA LYS A 22 -15.10 -33.48 -50.08
C LYS A 22 -14.46 -33.94 -51.39
N SER A 23 -13.18 -33.60 -51.61
CA SER A 23 -12.29 -34.41 -52.45
C SER A 23 -10.85 -34.32 -51.93
N SER A 24 -10.46 -35.41 -51.26
CA SER A 24 -9.28 -36.24 -51.54
C SER A 24 -7.99 -35.57 -52.04
N ALA A 25 -6.96 -35.64 -51.21
CA ALA A 25 -5.55 -35.43 -51.58
C ALA A 25 -5.08 -36.44 -52.65
N PRO A 26 -3.97 -36.12 -53.34
CA PRO A 26 -2.83 -37.01 -53.22
C PRO A 26 -1.52 -36.28 -52.91
N TYR A 27 -0.71 -36.98 -52.13
CA TYR A 27 0.66 -36.68 -51.76
C TYR A 27 1.54 -36.40 -52.99
N PHE A 28 2.18 -35.23 -53.02
CA PHE A 28 3.40 -35.02 -53.80
C PHE A 28 4.59 -34.94 -52.84
N LEU A 29 5.46 -35.95 -52.93
CA LEU A 29 6.76 -35.98 -52.27
C LEU A 29 7.61 -34.79 -52.76
N HIS A 30 7.99 -33.91 -51.85
CA HIS A 30 9.14 -33.04 -52.07
C HIS A 30 10.45 -33.79 -51.71
N PRO A 31 11.50 -33.72 -52.55
CA PRO A 31 12.78 -34.34 -52.26
C PRO A 31 13.49 -33.67 -51.09
N GLN A 32 13.94 -34.48 -50.13
CA GLN A 32 14.88 -34.13 -49.07
C GLN A 32 16.23 -33.68 -49.67
N PRO A 33 16.82 -32.55 -49.24
CA PRO A 33 18.20 -32.23 -49.58
C PRO A 33 19.18 -33.10 -48.77
N ARG A 34 20.20 -33.63 -49.47
CA ARG A 34 21.34 -34.40 -48.93
C ARG A 34 22.10 -33.61 -47.83
N PRO A 35 22.69 -34.31 -46.84
CA PRO A 35 23.47 -33.66 -45.80
C PRO A 35 24.87 -33.28 -46.32
N PRO A 36 25.38 -32.07 -46.05
CA PRO A 36 26.80 -31.78 -46.23
C PRO A 36 27.62 -32.32 -45.05
N GLN A 37 28.82 -32.79 -45.39
CA GLN A 37 29.76 -33.50 -44.55
C GLN A 37 30.30 -32.67 -43.38
N ARG A 38 30.61 -33.36 -42.29
CA ARG A 38 31.23 -32.85 -41.06
C ARG A 38 32.71 -32.49 -41.29
N PRO A 39 33.17 -31.28 -40.94
CA PRO A 39 34.55 -31.05 -40.57
C PRO A 39 34.72 -31.17 -39.05
N THR A 40 35.84 -31.76 -38.66
CA THR A 40 36.33 -31.98 -37.31
C THR A 40 37.03 -30.73 -36.75
N HIS A 41 37.12 -30.65 -35.41
CA HIS A 41 37.76 -29.62 -34.56
C HIS A 41 37.00 -28.28 -34.45
N ARG A 42 36.87 -27.61 -33.29
CA ARG A 42 37.58 -27.64 -32.00
C ARG A 42 36.63 -26.98 -30.97
N HIS A 43 36.56 -27.49 -29.73
CA HIS A 43 35.80 -26.84 -28.66
C HIS A 43 36.48 -25.52 -28.25
N GLU A 44 35.79 -24.40 -28.41
CA GLU A 44 36.09 -23.13 -27.75
C GLU A 44 34.79 -22.62 -27.13
N THR A 45 34.59 -22.92 -25.84
CA THR A 45 33.51 -22.37 -25.03
C THR A 45 33.81 -20.90 -24.72
N ALA A 46 33.27 -19.98 -25.50
CA ALA A 46 33.22 -18.57 -25.15
C ALA A 46 32.02 -18.33 -24.20
N THR A 47 32.31 -18.25 -22.90
CA THR A 47 31.35 -17.84 -21.88
C THR A 47 31.05 -16.36 -22.05
N ALA A 48 29.86 -16.03 -22.57
CA ALA A 48 29.35 -14.67 -22.57
C ALA A 48 29.22 -14.18 -21.12
N THR A 49 30.01 -13.16 -20.77
CA THR A 49 29.98 -12.52 -19.45
C THR A 49 28.84 -11.51 -19.42
N PRO A 50 27.88 -11.57 -18.49
CA PRO A 50 26.91 -10.49 -18.32
C PRO A 50 27.62 -9.25 -17.75
N ALA A 51 27.32 -8.08 -18.31
CA ALA A 51 27.79 -6.81 -17.77
C ALA A 51 27.28 -6.64 -16.32
N PRO A 52 28.10 -6.10 -15.39
CA PRO A 52 27.66 -5.88 -14.01
C PRO A 52 26.55 -4.81 -13.97
N PRO A 53 25.58 -4.92 -13.03
CA PRO A 53 24.57 -3.88 -12.85
C PRO A 53 25.26 -2.56 -12.50
N THR A 54 24.78 -1.45 -13.06
CA THR A 54 25.26 -0.12 -12.68
C THR A 54 24.63 0.28 -11.36
N TRP A 55 25.40 0.15 -10.28
CA TRP A 55 24.98 0.53 -8.92
C TRP A 55 24.73 2.03 -8.83
N THR A 56 23.58 2.42 -8.31
CA THR A 56 23.32 3.79 -7.89
C THR A 56 24.26 4.20 -6.75
N ALA A 57 24.45 5.51 -6.53
CA ALA A 57 25.38 6.02 -5.53
C ALA A 57 25.07 5.55 -4.08
N TRP A 58 23.82 5.18 -3.81
CA TRP A 58 23.39 4.75 -2.47
C TRP A 58 23.41 3.23 -2.27
N GLU A 59 23.30 2.39 -3.32
CA GLU A 59 23.53 0.94 -3.21
C GLU A 59 24.99 0.63 -2.84
N ARG A 60 25.94 1.48 -3.27
CA ARG A 60 27.35 1.44 -2.85
C ARG A 60 27.55 1.79 -1.37
N LEU A 61 26.68 2.62 -0.80
CA LEU A 61 26.68 2.95 0.63
C LEU A 61 26.04 1.84 1.49
N ALA A 62 25.11 1.06 0.92
CA ALA A 62 24.51 -0.09 1.60
C ALA A 62 25.45 -1.32 1.62
N ALA A 63 26.27 -1.51 0.59
CA ALA A 63 27.19 -2.66 0.47
C ALA A 63 28.49 -2.54 1.30
N THR A 64 28.75 -1.41 1.97
CA THR A 64 29.98 -1.18 2.76
C THR A 64 29.84 -1.47 4.25
N ARG A 65 28.82 -2.21 4.68
CA ARG A 65 28.70 -2.65 6.08
C ARG A 65 28.53 -4.16 6.19
N SER A 66 29.67 -4.86 6.13
CA SER A 66 29.77 -6.22 6.68
C SER A 66 30.16 -6.17 8.16
N PRO A 67 29.62 -7.07 9.00
CA PRO A 67 29.86 -7.10 10.44
C PRO A 67 31.15 -7.86 10.73
N THR A 68 32.15 -7.19 11.30
CA THR A 68 33.33 -7.87 11.85
C THR A 68 33.84 -7.07 13.03
N ASN A 69 33.61 -7.59 14.23
CA ASN A 69 34.58 -7.63 15.33
C ASN A 69 33.91 -8.24 16.57
N ALA A 70 33.79 -9.57 16.54
CA ALA A 70 33.80 -10.38 17.76
C ALA A 70 35.24 -10.86 17.99
N ALA A 71 35.63 -10.92 19.27
CA ALA A 71 36.85 -11.52 19.83
C ALA A 71 38.15 -10.68 19.80
N ARG A 72 38.35 -9.88 20.86
CA ARG A 72 39.47 -10.04 21.85
C ARG A 72 39.59 -8.80 22.72
N ARG A 73 39.15 -8.90 23.98
CA ARG A 73 39.93 -8.45 25.16
C ARG A 73 39.30 -8.99 26.44
N ILE A 74 39.79 -10.14 26.91
CA ILE A 74 39.61 -10.62 28.28
C ILE A 74 40.84 -10.16 29.07
N THR A 75 40.64 -9.35 30.11
CA THR A 75 41.04 -9.61 31.52
C THR A 75 41.06 -8.32 32.35
N ARG A 76 40.63 -8.45 33.62
CA ARG A 76 40.70 -7.51 34.75
C ARG A 76 39.74 -6.30 34.67
N THR A 77 38.82 -6.08 35.60
CA THR A 77 38.75 -6.39 37.04
C THR A 77 37.30 -6.64 37.47
N ALA A 78 37.07 -7.76 38.14
CA ALA A 78 35.86 -8.02 38.91
C ALA A 78 36.11 -7.51 40.34
N GLU A 79 35.45 -6.43 40.72
CA GLU A 79 35.18 -5.99 42.11
C GLU A 79 34.41 -4.67 42.05
N ASP A 80 33.13 -4.73 41.67
CA ASP A 80 32.08 -3.83 42.19
C ASP A 80 30.70 -4.33 41.75
N ALA A 81 30.40 -5.58 42.11
CA ALA A 81 29.06 -6.14 42.02
C ALA A 81 28.44 -6.10 43.42
N SER A 82 27.89 -4.95 43.83
CA SER A 82 26.88 -4.89 44.90
C SER A 82 26.28 -3.49 45.07
N ARG A 83 25.39 -3.10 44.14
CA ARG A 83 24.21 -2.31 44.52
C ARG A 83 23.06 -2.46 43.53
N SER A 84 22.18 -3.41 43.87
CA SER A 84 20.71 -3.28 43.84
C SER A 84 20.08 -2.70 42.57
N THR A 85 19.72 -3.64 41.69
CA THR A 85 18.53 -3.68 40.84
C THR A 85 17.28 -3.17 41.58
N THR A 86 16.64 -2.12 41.07
CA THR A 86 15.19 -2.03 40.80
C THR A 86 14.99 -0.73 40.00
N ALA A 87 15.47 -0.70 38.76
CA ALA A 87 14.93 0.23 37.79
C ALA A 87 13.60 -0.39 37.35
N HIS A 88 12.54 -0.09 38.12
CA HIS A 88 11.18 -0.22 37.65
C HIS A 88 11.14 0.50 36.31
N ALA A 89 11.01 -0.23 35.21
CA ALA A 89 10.76 0.37 33.91
C ALA A 89 9.45 1.14 34.06
N THR A 90 9.57 2.43 34.34
CA THR A 90 8.51 3.39 34.16
C THR A 90 8.10 3.20 32.71
N MET A 91 6.90 2.66 32.48
CA MET A 91 6.27 2.71 31.17
C MET A 91 6.29 4.17 30.77
N ASP A 92 7.27 4.50 29.94
CA ASP A 92 7.48 5.81 29.39
C ASP A 92 6.16 6.10 28.68
N THR A 93 5.36 6.99 29.25
CA THR A 93 4.09 7.47 28.67
C THR A 93 4.44 8.38 27.50
N ARG A 94 5.23 7.85 26.56
CA ARG A 94 5.61 8.53 25.34
C ARG A 94 4.30 8.85 24.64
N ARG A 95 4.07 10.14 24.45
CA ARG A 95 3.01 10.65 23.59
C ARG A 95 3.08 9.86 22.28
N ARG A 96 1.94 9.30 21.86
CA ARG A 96 1.84 8.54 20.61
C ARG A 96 2.51 9.33 19.48
N PRO A 97 3.37 8.73 18.65
CA PRO A 97 3.92 9.42 17.50
C PRO A 97 2.83 9.84 16.51
N GLU A 98 2.84 11.12 16.15
CA GLU A 98 1.91 11.75 15.22
C GLU A 98 2.70 12.39 14.07
N TYR A 99 2.39 12.00 12.84
CA TYR A 99 3.10 12.47 11.65
C TYR A 99 2.14 13.16 10.70
N ASN A 100 2.48 14.38 10.26
CA ASN A 100 1.65 15.16 9.34
C ASN A 100 2.28 15.20 7.94
N LEU A 101 1.50 14.93 6.90
CA LEU A 101 1.89 14.98 5.50
C LEU A 101 1.04 16.05 4.80
N GLU A 102 1.70 16.97 4.10
CA GLU A 102 1.02 17.96 3.28
C GLU A 102 0.90 17.44 1.85
N ILE A 103 -0.33 17.33 1.36
CA ILE A 103 -0.64 16.78 0.05
C ILE A 103 -1.30 17.87 -0.80
N PHE A 104 -0.75 18.11 -1.98
CA PHE A 104 -1.31 19.01 -2.97
C PHE A 104 -1.66 18.23 -4.23
N ALA A 105 -2.92 18.31 -4.66
CA ALA A 105 -3.41 17.60 -5.85
C ALA A 105 -4.49 18.40 -6.58
N ASP A 106 -4.72 18.11 -7.85
CA ASP A 106 -5.88 18.60 -8.59
C ASP A 106 -7.08 17.65 -8.46
N PRO A 107 -8.30 18.07 -8.88
CA PRO A 107 -9.49 17.22 -8.77
C PRO A 107 -9.42 15.92 -9.58
N ALA A 108 -8.63 15.89 -10.66
CA ALA A 108 -8.52 14.72 -11.52
C ALA A 108 -7.69 13.62 -10.86
N CYS A 109 -6.62 14.00 -10.15
CA CYS A 109 -5.65 13.07 -9.59
C CYS A 109 -5.74 12.89 -8.07
N VAL A 110 -6.53 13.70 -7.34
CA VAL A 110 -6.59 13.63 -5.87
C VAL A 110 -6.86 12.24 -5.33
N LYS A 111 -7.74 11.48 -5.98
CA LYS A 111 -8.07 10.12 -5.54
C LYS A 111 -6.83 9.22 -5.62
N ASP A 112 -6.14 9.22 -6.75
CA ASP A 112 -4.98 8.35 -6.95
C ASP A 112 -3.79 8.78 -6.09
N VAL A 113 -3.57 10.09 -5.91
CA VAL A 113 -2.53 10.63 -5.03
C VAL A 113 -2.75 10.21 -3.58
N VAL A 114 -3.98 10.35 -3.06
CA VAL A 114 -4.29 9.94 -1.68
C VAL A 114 -4.15 8.44 -1.51
N LYS A 115 -4.69 7.63 -2.45
CA LYS A 115 -4.55 6.17 -2.42
C LYS A 115 -3.07 5.75 -2.41
N ALA A 116 -2.24 6.32 -3.28
CA ALA A 116 -0.83 5.97 -3.37
C ALA A 116 -0.06 6.25 -2.07
N ILE A 117 -0.33 7.39 -1.41
CA ILE A 117 0.27 7.72 -0.11
C ILE A 117 -0.23 6.78 0.99
N LEU A 118 -1.53 6.46 1.04
CA LEU A 118 -2.07 5.52 2.01
C LEU A 118 -1.45 4.13 1.84
N HIS A 119 -1.37 3.60 0.61
CA HIS A 119 -0.68 2.35 0.33
C HIS A 119 0.79 2.38 0.74
N THR A 120 1.48 3.50 0.52
CA THR A 120 2.89 3.65 0.95
C THR A 120 3.02 3.56 2.47
N ILE A 121 2.10 4.19 3.24
CA ILE A 121 2.08 4.09 4.71
C ILE A 121 1.82 2.64 5.13
N PHE A 122 0.76 2.02 4.59
CA PHE A 122 0.41 0.64 4.93
C PHE A 122 1.52 -0.34 4.55
N PHE A 123 2.21 -0.17 3.43
CA PHE A 123 3.32 -1.04 3.05
C PHE A 123 4.40 -1.13 4.13
N HIS A 124 4.61 -0.06 4.91
CA HIS A 124 5.60 -0.01 5.99
C HIS A 124 5.03 -0.34 7.39
N ARG A 125 3.72 -0.50 7.51
CA ARG A 125 3.01 -0.61 8.80
C ARG A 125 1.93 -1.70 8.85
N TYR A 126 1.73 -2.41 7.75
CA TYR A 126 0.85 -3.58 7.65
C TYR A 126 1.72 -4.83 7.78
N PHE A 127 1.67 -5.46 8.95
CA PHE A 127 2.57 -6.57 9.33
C PHE A 127 2.02 -7.94 8.92
N THR A 128 1.23 -7.96 7.85
CA THR A 128 0.75 -9.20 7.23
C THR A 128 1.73 -9.62 6.16
N SER A 129 1.70 -10.89 5.77
CA SER A 129 2.45 -11.35 4.60
C SER A 129 1.84 -10.74 3.34
N ILE A 130 2.58 -9.85 2.69
CA ILE A 130 2.17 -9.18 1.45
C ILE A 130 3.08 -9.59 0.29
N SER A 131 2.49 -9.68 -0.90
CA SER A 131 3.27 -9.82 -2.14
C SER A 131 3.83 -8.46 -2.57
N PRO A 132 5.06 -8.40 -3.10
CA PRO A 132 5.59 -7.17 -3.68
C PRO A 132 4.72 -6.70 -4.84
N LEU A 133 4.20 -5.47 -4.73
CA LEU A 133 3.44 -4.80 -5.79
C LEU A 133 3.86 -3.34 -5.84
N THR A 134 3.93 -2.78 -7.04
CA THR A 134 4.16 -1.35 -7.27
C THR A 134 3.11 -0.79 -8.20
N ARG A 135 2.84 0.51 -8.08
CA ARG A 135 1.97 1.25 -9.00
C ARG A 135 2.65 2.54 -9.42
N ASP A 136 2.55 2.87 -10.70
CA ASP A 136 3.05 4.12 -11.25
C ASP A 136 1.99 5.21 -11.11
N LEU A 137 2.41 6.37 -10.59
CA LEU A 137 1.58 7.56 -10.49
C LEU A 137 2.44 8.80 -10.70
N LEU A 138 2.04 9.61 -11.70
CA LEU A 138 2.86 10.73 -12.17
C LEU A 138 4.24 10.22 -12.58
N ASP A 139 5.30 10.83 -12.07
CA ASP A 139 6.69 10.46 -12.38
C ASP A 139 7.30 9.55 -11.28
N LEU A 140 6.47 8.86 -10.50
CA LEU A 140 6.88 8.00 -9.38
C LEU A 140 6.32 6.58 -9.49
N THR A 141 7.13 5.61 -9.07
CA THR A 141 6.72 4.22 -8.82
C THR A 141 6.68 4.00 -7.31
N LEU A 142 5.50 3.73 -6.76
CA LEU A 142 5.28 3.61 -5.31
C LEU A 142 4.84 2.19 -4.93
N PRO A 143 5.18 1.71 -3.72
CA PRO A 143 4.73 0.41 -3.26
C PRO A 143 3.21 0.41 -3.07
N ALA A 144 2.60 -0.73 -3.37
CA ALA A 144 1.18 -1.00 -3.15
C ALA A 144 1.01 -2.32 -2.41
N ILE A 145 -0.18 -2.51 -1.84
CA ILE A 145 -0.56 -3.76 -1.16
C ILE A 145 -1.67 -4.38 -1.98
N ASP A 146 -1.51 -5.67 -2.27
CA ASP A 146 -2.51 -6.51 -2.93
C ASP A 146 -3.43 -7.14 -1.88
N ASP A 147 -4.33 -6.34 -1.32
CA ASP A 147 -5.33 -6.76 -0.33
C ASP A 147 -6.66 -6.07 -0.65
N VAL A 148 -7.67 -6.87 -0.98
CA VAL A 148 -8.97 -6.38 -1.49
C VAL A 148 -9.75 -5.60 -0.43
N ASP A 149 -9.67 -6.01 0.82
CA ASP A 149 -10.39 -5.37 1.91
C ASP A 149 -9.76 -4.00 2.24
N LEU A 150 -8.43 -3.96 2.26
CA LEU A 150 -7.68 -2.72 2.43
C LEU A 150 -7.89 -1.75 1.26
N GLU A 151 -7.81 -2.22 0.01
CA GLU A 151 -8.06 -1.39 -1.18
C GLU A 151 -9.48 -0.81 -1.14
N THR A 152 -10.48 -1.64 -0.84
CA THR A 152 -11.88 -1.20 -0.74
C THR A 152 -12.06 -0.14 0.34
N LEU A 153 -11.44 -0.32 1.52
CA LEU A 153 -11.48 0.66 2.59
C LEU A 153 -10.81 1.98 2.17
N ILE A 154 -9.62 1.90 1.57
CA ILE A 154 -8.86 3.06 1.09
C ILE A 154 -9.69 3.83 0.05
N GLU A 155 -10.33 3.13 -0.89
CA GLU A 155 -11.19 3.74 -1.91
C GLU A 155 -12.39 4.44 -1.29
N GLN A 156 -13.12 3.77 -0.38
CA GLN A 156 -14.27 4.34 0.30
C GLN A 156 -13.92 5.63 1.06
N LYS A 157 -12.79 5.63 1.77
CA LYS A 157 -12.35 6.79 2.57
C LYS A 157 -11.84 7.91 1.68
N THR A 158 -11.17 7.59 0.59
CA THR A 158 -10.76 8.56 -0.41
C THR A 158 -11.97 9.21 -1.07
N PHE A 159 -13.00 8.44 -1.41
CA PHE A 159 -14.25 8.99 -1.94
C PHE A 159 -14.95 9.91 -0.94
N ALA A 160 -15.03 9.48 0.33
CA ALA A 160 -15.60 10.29 1.39
C ALA A 160 -14.82 11.60 1.61
N LEU A 161 -13.49 11.57 1.49
CA LEU A 161 -12.63 12.75 1.55
C LEU A 161 -12.96 13.73 0.41
N VAL A 162 -12.96 13.27 -0.84
CA VAL A 162 -13.25 14.14 -1.99
C VAL A 162 -14.63 14.80 -1.83
N ARG A 163 -15.66 14.02 -1.50
CA ARG A 163 -17.01 14.57 -1.24
C ARG A 163 -17.02 15.59 -0.10
N ALA A 164 -16.20 15.38 0.94
CA ALA A 164 -16.11 16.30 2.06
C ALA A 164 -15.34 17.58 1.71
N ILE A 165 -14.40 17.53 0.77
CA ILE A 165 -13.70 18.71 0.24
C ILE A 165 -14.62 19.55 -0.65
N ASP A 166 -15.45 18.89 -1.46
CA ASP A 166 -16.40 19.55 -2.37
C ASP A 166 -17.61 20.14 -1.63
N SER A 167 -17.84 19.74 -0.39
CA SER A 167 -18.90 20.26 0.47
C SER A 167 -18.68 21.75 0.80
N THR A 168 -19.71 22.57 0.57
CA THR A 168 -19.77 24.01 0.85
C THR A 168 -19.43 24.40 2.30
N HIS A 169 -19.43 23.42 3.23
CA HIS A 169 -19.12 23.64 4.63
C HIS A 169 -17.62 23.63 4.97
N GLN A 170 -16.73 23.29 4.03
CA GLN A 170 -15.28 23.35 4.23
C GLN A 170 -14.67 24.61 3.59
N PRO A 171 -13.95 25.44 4.36
CA PRO A 171 -13.25 26.57 3.77
C PRO A 171 -12.09 26.07 2.90
N ARG A 172 -12.11 26.46 1.61
CA ARG A 172 -10.95 26.50 0.68
C ARG A 172 -10.47 25.19 0.04
N GLY A 173 -11.36 24.23 -0.25
CA GLY A 173 -10.96 23.03 -1.01
C GLY A 173 -9.90 22.19 -0.28
N ARG A 174 -10.00 22.13 1.05
CA ARG A 174 -9.10 21.38 1.93
C ARG A 174 -9.86 20.27 2.64
N GLY A 175 -9.16 19.18 2.90
CA GLY A 175 -9.67 18.05 3.67
C GLY A 175 -8.53 17.33 4.38
N GLN A 176 -8.88 16.53 5.36
CA GLN A 176 -7.92 15.76 6.14
C GLN A 176 -8.32 14.28 6.14
N ILE A 177 -7.35 13.40 6.01
CA ILE A 177 -7.53 11.96 6.20
C ILE A 177 -6.46 11.46 7.16
N VAL A 178 -6.87 10.66 8.15
CA VAL A 178 -6.01 10.20 9.24
C VAL A 178 -6.01 8.69 9.28
N VAL A 179 -4.81 8.10 9.34
CA VAL A 179 -4.58 6.67 9.56
C VAL A 179 -4.09 6.48 10.99
N GLN A 180 -4.68 5.53 11.71
CA GLN A 180 -4.29 5.18 13.08
C GLN A 180 -4.03 3.70 13.16
N PHE A 181 -2.97 3.31 13.87
CA PHE A 181 -2.62 1.93 14.16
C PHE A 181 -2.74 1.66 15.66
N PHE A 182 -3.31 0.51 16.02
CA PHE A 182 -3.67 0.15 17.38
C PHE A 182 -3.02 -1.15 17.84
N GLU A 183 -2.91 -1.32 19.15
CA GLU A 183 -2.51 -2.54 19.84
C GLU A 183 -3.70 -3.02 20.68
N LYS A 184 -4.08 -4.29 20.53
CA LYS A 184 -5.09 -4.92 21.38
C LYS A 184 -4.50 -5.23 22.76
N LYS A 185 -4.78 -4.40 23.76
CA LYS A 185 -4.35 -4.69 25.14
C LYS A 185 -5.37 -5.55 25.86
N ARG A 186 -5.04 -6.83 26.02
CA ARG A 186 -5.71 -7.71 26.99
C ARG A 186 -5.26 -7.33 28.39
N LYS A 187 -6.08 -6.60 29.15
CA LYS A 187 -5.81 -6.38 30.58
C LYS A 187 -5.83 -7.74 31.30
N LYS A 188 -4.76 -8.06 32.03
CA LYS A 188 -4.74 -9.17 32.98
C LYS A 188 -5.78 -8.86 34.07
N THR A 189 -6.80 -9.71 34.19
CA THR A 189 -7.87 -9.66 35.19
C THR A 189 -7.41 -9.04 36.51
N SER A 190 -7.75 -7.78 36.74
CA SER A 190 -7.81 -7.23 38.08
C SER A 190 -9.13 -7.74 38.68
N TYR A 191 -9.02 -8.42 39.81
CA TYR A 191 -10.11 -8.80 40.70
C TYR A 191 -11.29 -7.80 40.61
N PHE A 192 -12.49 -8.29 40.26
CA PHE A 192 -13.76 -7.56 40.13
C PHE A 192 -13.99 -6.74 38.83
N PHE A 193 -14.72 -7.38 37.91
CA PHE A 193 -15.58 -6.75 36.88
C PHE A 193 -14.98 -5.66 35.98
N SER A 194 -14.22 -6.03 34.95
CA SER A 194 -14.47 -5.57 33.56
C SER A 194 -13.52 -6.29 32.59
N LYS A 195 -14.06 -7.10 31.68
CA LYS A 195 -13.36 -7.59 30.49
C LYS A 195 -13.68 -6.63 29.35
N ALA A 196 -12.99 -5.50 29.28
CA ALA A 196 -12.98 -4.67 28.09
C ALA A 196 -11.60 -4.79 27.45
N ASP A 197 -11.54 -5.38 26.26
CA ASP A 197 -10.38 -5.22 25.39
C ASP A 197 -10.27 -3.73 25.06
N GLU A 198 -9.12 -3.12 25.32
CA GLU A 198 -8.86 -1.72 25.05
C GLU A 198 -7.86 -1.62 23.90
N ASP A 199 -8.28 -0.97 22.81
CA ASP A 199 -7.40 -0.68 21.67
C ASP A 199 -6.63 0.61 21.95
N VAL A 200 -5.30 0.51 22.02
CA VAL A 200 -4.42 1.66 22.25
C VAL A 200 -3.75 2.07 20.95
N CYS A 201 -3.99 3.31 20.51
CA CYS A 201 -3.35 3.87 19.32
C CYS A 201 -1.86 4.12 19.58
N TRP A 202 -0.99 3.41 18.85
CA TRP A 202 0.47 3.51 18.99
C TRP A 202 1.13 4.34 17.88
N GLU A 203 0.45 4.64 16.78
CA GLU A 203 0.97 5.52 15.72
C GLU A 203 -0.18 6.17 14.92
N GLN A 204 -0.01 7.44 14.54
CA GLN A 204 -0.97 8.17 13.72
C GLN A 204 -0.29 8.93 12.58
N TRP A 205 -0.88 8.83 11.38
CA TRP A 205 -0.52 9.63 10.21
C TRP A 205 -1.69 10.51 9.79
N THR A 206 -1.46 11.81 9.68
CA THR A 206 -2.41 12.80 9.22
C THR A 206 -1.99 13.29 7.84
N LEU A 207 -2.87 13.20 6.86
CA LEU A 207 -2.68 13.75 5.53
C LEU A 207 -3.58 14.98 5.40
N ASP A 208 -2.96 16.15 5.29
CA ASP A 208 -3.63 17.42 5.01
C ASP A 208 -3.65 17.64 3.50
N VAL A 209 -4.83 17.47 2.89
CA VAL A 209 -5.02 17.52 1.44
C VAL A 209 -5.56 18.89 1.03
N THR A 210 -4.86 19.53 0.09
CA THR A 210 -5.27 20.79 -0.53
C THR A 210 -5.53 20.56 -2.02
N LEU A 211 -6.75 20.88 -2.47
CA LEU A 211 -7.12 20.84 -3.88
C LEU A 211 -6.69 22.11 -4.60
N ALA A 212 -5.99 21.93 -5.72
CA ALA A 212 -5.72 22.95 -6.70
C ALA A 212 -6.98 23.27 -7.52
N GLN A 213 -7.14 24.53 -7.91
CA GLN A 213 -8.17 24.98 -8.85
C GLN A 213 -7.50 25.65 -10.05
N PRO A 214 -6.85 24.88 -10.95
CA PRO A 214 -6.26 25.46 -12.16
C PRO A 214 -7.36 26.06 -13.04
N ARG A 215 -7.15 27.30 -13.51
CA ARG A 215 -8.14 28.03 -14.35
C ARG A 215 -7.72 28.17 -15.81
N THR A 216 -6.43 27.98 -16.10
CA THR A 216 -5.85 28.09 -17.44
C THR A 216 -4.99 26.88 -17.74
N GLU A 217 -4.71 26.62 -19.02
CA GLU A 217 -3.79 25.53 -19.42
C GLU A 217 -2.39 25.70 -18.83
N THR A 218 -1.93 26.94 -18.69
CA THR A 218 -0.64 27.25 -18.04
C THR A 218 -0.66 26.88 -16.56
N ASP A 219 -1.79 27.07 -15.87
CA ASP A 219 -1.93 26.66 -14.47
C ASP A 219 -1.95 25.14 -14.33
N VAL A 220 -2.60 24.42 -15.25
CA VAL A 220 -2.63 22.95 -15.25
C VAL A 220 -1.21 22.38 -15.27
N LEU A 221 -0.32 22.91 -16.12
CA LEU A 221 1.08 22.47 -16.20
C LEU A 221 1.86 22.75 -14.91
N LYS A 222 1.64 23.92 -14.29
CA LYS A 222 2.27 24.28 -13.00
C LYS A 222 1.76 23.40 -11.86
N VAL A 223 0.45 23.16 -11.81
CA VAL A 223 -0.20 22.31 -10.81
C VAL A 223 0.28 20.87 -10.93
N ARG A 224 0.39 20.31 -12.14
CA ARG A 224 0.93 18.96 -12.35
C ARG A 224 2.34 18.81 -11.79
N ARG A 225 3.23 19.78 -12.05
CA ARG A 225 4.60 19.79 -11.51
C ARG A 225 4.62 19.89 -9.98
N ALA A 226 3.79 20.77 -9.42
CA ALA A 226 3.69 20.95 -7.97
C ALA A 226 3.12 19.71 -7.28
N MET A 227 2.11 19.08 -7.85
CA MET A 227 1.50 17.83 -7.37
C MET A 227 2.51 16.68 -7.38
N THR A 228 3.26 16.52 -8.47
CA THR A 228 4.33 15.50 -8.57
C THR A 228 5.37 15.68 -7.48
N LYS A 229 5.85 16.91 -7.27
CA LYS A 229 6.79 17.24 -6.20
C LYS A 229 6.20 17.03 -4.80
N SER A 230 4.90 17.30 -4.62
CA SER A 230 4.20 17.04 -3.36
C SER A 230 4.13 15.56 -3.05
N LEU A 231 3.78 14.72 -4.04
CA LEU A 231 3.74 13.27 -3.92
C LEU A 231 5.12 12.71 -3.58
N GLU A 232 6.15 13.15 -4.29
CA GLU A 232 7.54 12.79 -4.05
C GLU A 232 7.99 13.13 -2.62
N LYS A 233 7.77 14.38 -2.19
CA LYS A 233 8.11 14.83 -0.84
C LYS A 233 7.41 13.99 0.24
N ALA A 234 6.13 13.66 0.03
CA ALA A 234 5.36 12.87 0.99
C ALA A 234 5.89 11.42 1.07
N ALA A 235 6.16 10.77 -0.07
CA ALA A 235 6.72 9.43 -0.11
C ALA A 235 8.10 9.36 0.58
N TYR A 236 9.02 10.27 0.28
CA TYR A 236 10.31 10.33 0.96
C TYR A 236 10.18 10.59 2.46
N LYS A 237 9.24 11.46 2.85
CA LYS A 237 8.99 11.74 4.27
C LYS A 237 8.50 10.49 5.00
N ILE A 238 7.63 9.69 4.39
CA ILE A 238 7.21 8.39 4.94
C ILE A 238 8.44 7.51 5.14
N ILE A 239 9.22 7.25 4.08
CA ILE A 239 10.40 6.38 4.12
C ILE A 239 11.40 6.84 5.20
N ALA A 240 11.66 8.14 5.30
CA ALA A 240 12.58 8.68 6.29
C ALA A 240 12.07 8.49 7.73
N ILE A 241 10.78 8.68 7.97
CA ILE A 241 10.16 8.48 9.29
C ILE A 241 10.15 7.00 9.65
N VAL A 242 9.64 6.12 8.78
CA VAL A 242 9.49 4.68 9.09
C VAL A 242 10.82 3.98 9.33
N ASN A 243 11.89 4.48 8.71
CA ASN A 243 13.24 3.96 8.92
C ASN A 243 13.86 4.43 10.23
N ARG A 244 13.53 5.64 10.69
CA ARG A 244 14.06 6.24 11.92
C ARG A 244 13.25 5.86 13.15
N GLU A 245 11.94 5.86 13.04
CA GLU A 245 10.99 5.66 14.15
C GLU A 245 10.48 4.21 14.14
N LYS A 246 11.08 3.36 14.98
CA LYS A 246 10.74 1.94 15.11
C LYS A 246 10.50 1.49 16.55
N ASP A 247 11.08 2.19 17.52
CA ASP A 247 11.08 1.79 18.94
C ASP A 247 9.68 1.81 19.58
N HIS A 248 8.72 2.49 18.97
CA HIS A 248 7.34 2.58 19.44
C HIS A 248 6.42 1.51 18.83
N ILE A 249 6.91 0.70 17.89
CA ILE A 249 6.13 -0.41 17.31
C ILE A 249 5.95 -1.49 18.39
N PRO A 250 4.72 -1.85 18.77
CA PRO A 250 4.49 -2.84 19.82
C PRO A 250 5.03 -4.23 19.43
N PRO A 251 5.34 -5.10 20.42
CA PRO A 251 5.69 -6.49 20.12
C PRO A 251 4.47 -7.23 19.56
N ILE A 252 4.70 -8.12 18.58
CA ILE A 252 3.66 -9.00 18.06
C ILE A 252 3.41 -10.10 19.10
N THR A 253 2.24 -10.06 19.74
CA THR A 253 1.85 -11.02 20.80
C THR A 253 0.79 -12.03 20.37
N THR A 254 0.28 -11.93 19.13
CA THR A 254 -0.76 -12.82 18.60
C THR A 254 -0.32 -13.47 17.29
N THR A 255 -1.00 -14.56 16.92
CA THR A 255 -0.85 -15.23 15.63
C THR A 255 -1.93 -14.81 14.64
N ASP A 256 -2.63 -13.71 14.92
CA ASP A 256 -3.67 -13.18 14.03
C ASP A 256 -3.03 -12.74 12.71
N ALA A 257 -3.77 -12.88 11.60
CA ALA A 257 -3.26 -12.51 10.29
C ALA A 257 -2.78 -11.04 10.24
N ASN A 258 -3.48 -10.14 10.94
CA ASN A 258 -3.07 -8.75 11.16
C ASN A 258 -2.91 -8.47 12.68
N PRO A 259 -1.67 -8.32 13.18
CA PRO A 259 -1.41 -8.14 14.61
C PRO A 259 -1.77 -6.74 15.13
N PHE A 260 -1.88 -5.73 14.25
CA PHE A 260 -2.18 -4.35 14.63
C PHE A 260 -3.43 -3.85 13.89
N PRO A 261 -4.57 -3.70 14.58
CA PRO A 261 -5.75 -3.09 13.99
C PRO A 261 -5.46 -1.68 13.51
N TYR A 262 -6.23 -1.20 12.53
CA TYR A 262 -6.08 0.14 12.00
C TYR A 262 -7.44 0.78 11.71
N GLN A 263 -7.44 2.11 11.64
CA GLN A 263 -8.60 2.90 11.27
C GLN A 263 -8.19 4.02 10.31
N ILE A 264 -9.06 4.32 9.35
CA ILE A 264 -8.96 5.49 8.48
C ILE A 264 -10.14 6.42 8.75
N VAL A 265 -9.86 7.66 9.14
CA VAL A 265 -10.84 8.68 9.51
C VAL A 265 -10.74 9.87 8.56
N VAL A 266 -11.86 10.32 8.02
CA VAL A 266 -11.94 11.50 7.15
C VAL A 266 -12.46 12.68 7.96
N ASN A 267 -11.79 13.83 7.85
CA ASN A 267 -12.07 15.06 8.57
C ASN A 267 -12.40 14.77 10.05
N PRO A 268 -11.45 14.18 10.81
CA PRO A 268 -11.68 13.94 12.22
C PRO A 268 -12.06 15.28 12.85
N LYS A 269 -13.16 15.27 13.61
CA LYS A 269 -13.51 16.44 14.42
C LYS A 269 -12.35 16.67 15.38
N SER A 270 -11.95 17.93 15.58
CA SER A 270 -11.02 18.25 16.67
C SER A 270 -11.65 17.74 17.96
N VAL A 271 -11.17 16.60 18.43
CA VAL A 271 -11.56 16.07 19.73
C VAL A 271 -10.96 17.08 20.71
N ASN A 272 -11.80 17.95 21.28
CA ASN A 272 -11.43 18.64 22.51
C ASN A 272 -10.88 17.56 23.44
N GLU A 273 -9.72 17.78 24.06
CA GLU A 273 -8.93 16.80 24.84
C GLU A 273 -9.70 15.99 25.91
N ASN A 274 -10.98 16.30 26.16
CA ASN A 274 -11.85 15.70 27.17
C ASN A 274 -12.82 14.60 26.67
N ASP A 275 -12.88 14.26 25.38
CA ASP A 275 -13.90 13.32 24.87
C ASP A 275 -13.49 11.82 24.92
N TRP A 276 -12.52 11.48 25.79
CA TRP A 276 -12.14 10.08 26.11
C TRP A 276 -13.17 9.33 26.95
N ARG A 277 -14.41 9.84 27.09
CA ARG A 277 -15.44 9.11 27.84
C ARG A 277 -15.98 7.98 26.94
N PRO A 278 -15.92 6.70 27.39
CA PRO A 278 -16.49 5.62 26.63
C PRO A 278 -18.00 5.86 26.52
N ARG A 279 -18.51 5.94 25.28
CA ARG A 279 -19.96 5.90 25.04
C ARG A 279 -20.42 4.50 25.41
N ILE A 280 -20.91 4.37 26.64
CA ILE A 280 -21.77 3.27 27.06
C ILE A 280 -22.99 3.32 26.15
N GLY A 281 -23.04 2.39 25.19
CA GLY A 281 -24.23 2.11 24.42
C GLY A 281 -25.25 1.44 25.34
N LEU A 282 -26.33 2.15 25.64
CA LEU A 282 -27.57 1.56 26.12
C LEU A 282 -28.35 1.10 24.89
N PHE A 283 -28.38 -0.21 24.67
CA PHE A 283 -29.46 -0.93 23.99
C PHE A 283 -29.72 -2.21 24.76
#